data_AF-A0A402B2P1-F1
#
_entry.id   AF-A0A402B2P1-F1
#
_cell.length_a   1.000
_cell.length_b   1.000
_cell.length_c   1.000
_cell.angle_alpha   90.00
_cell.angle_beta   90.00
_cell.angle_gamma   90.00
#
_symmetry.space_group_name_H-M   'P 1'
#
loop_
_entity.id
_entity.type
_entity.pdbx_description
1 polymer ?
#
loop_
_entity_poly.entity_id
_entity_poly.type
_entity_poly.pdbx_seq_one_letter_code
_entity_poly.pdbx_strand_id
1 'polypeptide(L)'
;MADNENNTFSDMTNQQPDSSTDSFEAVDARLREDIQHGYRSYRQENQASLSRVQGRLEARLRQAPDQTNIHSFEKFYQQRQKENSMDEKPVQRGRSRLVRTLSILVATLVVIAVISSAALLFNTRSHLVVGIPTAGTMTPTATVRPDTKPSPTPTAAIDEAACSSSADPGEQYLCSAGQEKQLNISTMVGKTRFTIQRGYADSQRVLLTTVSTINDKENMIIGIDRLTIQGGIVLFGGTGGGPDLRTNQWYGLGSFDASKIPAGTKELQITAHLSKTAVKPPVVREDAGTVQLTLPFHPEKRVATLNQTINVGGTPVTLDHVIVTPSLTRVYIKSTIIARNGLAQPEDMRLSVDGENSKDLASLGGGGTWTPTGDKYGTPIGWVSNYTNPLFDRQGTWTLQIAASDLGSSSPEPITFNFTVPPAQ
;
A
#
# COMPACT_ATOMS: atom_id res chain seq x y z
N MET A 1 -30.07 -56.07 65.01
CA MET A 1 -30.80 -55.20 64.06
C MET A 1 -30.05 -53.89 64.06
N ALA A 2 -29.41 -53.59 62.94
CA ALA A 2 -28.32 -52.63 62.83
C ALA A 2 -28.81 -51.30 62.28
N ASP A 3 -28.30 -50.21 62.85
CA ASP A 3 -28.43 -48.84 62.42
C ASP A 3 -27.06 -48.28 61.99
N ASN A 4 -27.09 -47.51 60.91
CA ASN A 4 -26.35 -46.28 60.58
C ASN A 4 -24.88 -46.08 61.02
N GLU A 5 -24.01 -45.72 60.05
CA GLU A 5 -23.05 -44.61 60.24
C GLU A 5 -22.47 -44.05 58.93
N ASN A 6 -22.18 -42.75 58.98
CA ASN A 6 -21.79 -41.80 57.93
C ASN A 6 -20.34 -41.96 57.44
N ASN A 7 -20.11 -41.65 56.16
CA ASN A 7 -18.79 -41.44 55.57
C ASN A 7 -18.36 -39.96 55.69
N THR A 8 -17.19 -39.73 56.30
CA THR A 8 -16.46 -38.47 56.28
C THR A 8 -15.16 -38.66 55.51
N PHE A 9 -14.93 -37.87 54.47
CA PHE A 9 -13.72 -37.85 53.65
C PHE A 9 -12.86 -36.66 54.10
N SER A 10 -11.65 -36.92 54.61
CA SER A 10 -10.67 -35.89 54.95
C SER A 10 -9.33 -36.15 54.25
N ASP A 11 -8.77 -35.05 53.75
CA ASP A 11 -7.35 -34.72 53.59
C ASP A 11 -6.47 -35.51 52.60
N MET A 12 -6.24 -34.92 51.44
CA MET A 12 -4.92 -34.87 50.81
C MET A 12 -4.66 -33.45 50.28
N THR A 13 -3.69 -32.78 50.93
CA THR A 13 -3.27 -31.40 50.71
C THR A 13 -2.31 -31.31 49.52
N ASN A 14 -2.69 -30.49 48.53
CA ASN A 14 -1.81 -30.01 47.45
C ASN A 14 -1.07 -28.75 47.93
N GLN A 15 0.26 -28.80 48.02
CA GLN A 15 1.10 -27.60 48.07
C GLN A 15 1.47 -27.20 46.63
N GLN A 16 0.95 -26.08 46.18
CA GLN A 16 1.39 -25.39 44.97
C GLN A 16 1.79 -23.96 45.38
N PRO A 17 2.94 -23.43 44.93
CA PRO A 17 3.46 -22.16 45.43
C PRO A 17 2.68 -20.97 44.84
N ASP A 18 2.07 -20.17 45.72
CA ASP A 18 1.58 -18.84 45.43
C ASP A 18 2.75 -17.91 45.07
N SER A 19 2.92 -17.61 43.79
CA SER A 19 3.67 -16.42 43.38
C SER A 19 3.17 -15.88 42.04
N SER A 20 2.90 -14.57 42.02
CA SER A 20 2.66 -13.66 40.88
C SER A 20 1.26 -13.64 40.23
N THR A 21 0.28 -13.07 40.95
CA THR A 21 -0.96 -12.52 40.34
C THR A 21 -0.93 -10.99 40.12
N ASP A 22 0.07 -10.27 40.65
CA ASP A 22 0.08 -8.80 40.62
C ASP A 22 0.61 -8.16 39.31
N SER A 23 1.18 -8.93 38.36
CA SER A 23 1.75 -8.35 37.14
C SER A 23 0.78 -8.30 35.95
N PHE A 24 -0.30 -9.09 35.98
CA PHE A 24 -1.28 -9.14 34.89
C PHE A 24 -2.28 -7.98 34.94
N GLU A 25 -2.66 -7.50 36.13
CA GLU A 25 -3.62 -6.39 36.25
C GLU A 25 -3.08 -5.07 35.68
N ALA A 26 -1.79 -4.79 35.80
CA ALA A 26 -1.19 -3.56 35.29
C ALA A 26 -1.08 -3.54 33.76
N VAL A 27 -0.79 -4.69 33.15
CA VAL A 27 -0.72 -4.85 31.69
C VAL A 27 -2.13 -4.81 31.08
N ASP A 28 -3.10 -5.46 31.74
CA ASP A 28 -4.51 -5.42 31.33
C ASP A 28 -5.12 -4.03 31.47
N ALA A 29 -4.74 -3.26 32.49
CA ALA A 29 -5.21 -1.88 32.66
C ALA A 29 -4.74 -0.97 31.52
N ARG A 30 -3.44 -1.05 31.13
CA ARG A 30 -2.89 -0.27 30.02
C ARG A 30 -3.48 -0.67 28.67
N LEU A 31 -3.61 -1.97 28.39
CA LEU A 31 -4.23 -2.45 27.17
C LEU A 31 -5.70 -2.00 27.06
N ARG A 32 -6.43 -1.99 28.17
CA ARG A 32 -7.82 -1.53 28.22
C ARG A 32 -7.92 -0.02 28.00
N GLU A 33 -6.97 0.76 28.51
CA GLU A 33 -6.90 2.21 28.28
C GLU A 33 -6.54 2.55 26.83
N ASP A 34 -5.58 1.85 26.22
CA ASP A 34 -5.18 2.05 24.82
C ASP A 34 -6.29 1.64 23.84
N ILE A 35 -6.96 0.51 24.10
CA ILE A 35 -8.16 0.12 23.35
C ILE A 35 -9.25 1.18 23.51
N GLN A 36 -9.52 1.66 24.72
CA GLN A 36 -10.51 2.72 24.92
C GLN A 36 -10.11 4.02 24.22
N HIS A 37 -8.84 4.38 24.19
CA HIS A 37 -8.34 5.58 23.52
C HIS A 37 -8.48 5.47 22.00
N GLY A 38 -8.11 4.35 21.41
CA GLY A 38 -8.30 4.07 19.98
C GLY A 38 -9.79 4.04 19.59
N TYR A 39 -10.66 3.50 20.44
CA TYR A 39 -12.10 3.47 20.20
C TYR A 39 -12.81 4.80 20.48
N ARG A 40 -12.20 5.78 21.17
CA ARG A 40 -12.86 7.08 21.47
C ARG A 40 -13.17 7.88 20.19
N SER A 41 -12.27 7.90 19.21
CA SER A 41 -12.51 8.59 17.93
C SER A 41 -13.67 7.95 17.16
N TYR A 42 -13.66 6.63 17.02
CA TYR A 42 -14.75 5.88 16.39
C TYR A 42 -16.06 6.00 17.16
N ARG A 43 -16.03 6.08 18.49
CA ARG A 43 -17.22 6.26 19.33
C ARG A 43 -17.83 7.65 19.12
N GLN A 44 -17.01 8.70 19.02
CA GLN A 44 -17.48 10.05 18.74
C GLN A 44 -18.05 10.18 17.33
N GLU A 45 -17.39 9.62 16.32
CA GLU A 45 -17.89 9.61 14.93
C GLU A 45 -19.17 8.77 14.78
N ASN A 46 -19.23 7.61 15.44
CA ASN A 46 -20.42 6.78 15.46
C ASN A 46 -21.56 7.44 16.24
N GLN A 47 -21.28 8.12 17.35
CA GLN A 47 -22.29 8.90 18.07
C GLN A 47 -22.82 10.05 17.21
N ALA A 48 -21.95 10.80 16.52
CA ALA A 48 -22.37 11.85 15.59
C ALA A 48 -23.19 11.29 14.42
N SER A 49 -22.82 10.11 13.91
CA SER A 49 -23.59 9.40 12.87
C SER A 49 -24.97 8.96 13.39
N LEU A 50 -25.03 8.36 14.58
CA LEU A 50 -26.26 7.92 15.23
C LEU A 50 -27.18 9.10 15.55
N SER A 51 -26.66 10.22 16.07
CA SER A 51 -27.45 11.44 16.30
C SER A 51 -28.01 12.02 15.00
N ARG A 52 -27.26 11.96 13.89
CA ARG A 52 -27.76 12.38 12.57
C ARG A 52 -28.86 11.47 12.05
N VAL A 53 -28.73 10.15 12.22
CA VAL A 53 -29.76 9.18 11.83
C VAL A 53 -31.01 9.36 12.69
N GLN A 54 -30.84 9.52 14.01
CA GLN A 54 -31.92 9.75 14.95
C GLN A 54 -32.67 11.06 14.63
N GLY A 55 -31.95 12.16 14.36
CA GLY A 55 -32.57 13.42 13.95
C GLY A 55 -33.35 13.31 12.64
N ARG A 56 -32.87 12.53 11.66
CA ARG A 56 -33.62 12.26 10.41
C ARG A 56 -34.86 11.41 10.66
N LEU A 57 -34.79 10.46 11.58
CA LEU A 57 -35.92 9.61 11.96
C LEU A 57 -37.00 10.42 12.67
N GLU A 58 -36.62 11.25 13.64
CA GLU A 58 -37.52 12.13 14.39
C GLU A 58 -38.16 13.19 13.48
N ALA A 59 -37.40 13.77 12.55
CA ALA A 59 -37.93 14.70 11.55
C ALA A 59 -38.97 14.04 10.64
N ARG A 60 -38.73 12.79 10.20
CA ARG A 60 -39.71 12.02 9.42
C ARG A 60 -40.97 11.67 10.21
N LEU A 61 -40.81 11.26 11.47
CA LEU A 61 -41.94 10.95 12.37
C LEU A 61 -42.82 12.18 12.62
N ARG A 62 -42.24 13.38 12.68
CA ARG A 62 -43.00 14.65 12.80
C ARG A 62 -43.71 15.06 11.51
N GLN A 63 -43.19 14.69 10.34
CA GLN A 63 -43.74 15.08 9.04
C GLN A 63 -44.84 14.14 8.52
N ALA A 64 -44.93 12.90 9.02
CA ALA A 64 -45.92 11.93 8.56
C ALA A 64 -46.41 11.03 9.71
N PRO A 65 -47.23 11.57 10.65
CA PRO A 65 -47.74 10.79 11.79
C PRO A 65 -48.58 9.56 11.38
N ASP A 66 -49.15 9.55 10.17
CA ASP A 66 -50.02 8.47 9.68
C ASP A 66 -49.33 7.46 8.74
N GLN A 67 -48.02 7.59 8.46
CA GLN A 67 -47.27 6.58 7.68
C GLN A 67 -46.71 5.47 8.59
N THR A 68 -47.59 4.59 9.05
CA THR A 68 -47.24 3.44 9.92
C THR A 68 -46.77 2.19 9.16
N ASN A 69 -46.63 2.24 7.83
CA ASN A 69 -46.08 1.13 7.04
C ASN A 69 -44.54 1.13 7.06
N ILE A 70 -43.97 1.02 8.26
CA ILE A 70 -42.55 0.71 8.44
C ILE A 70 -42.41 -0.78 8.19
N HIS A 71 -41.91 -1.16 7.00
CA HIS A 71 -41.59 -2.56 6.72
C HIS A 71 -40.55 -3.05 7.73
N SER A 72 -40.84 -4.18 8.38
CA SER A 72 -39.90 -4.80 9.32
C SER A 72 -38.57 -5.10 8.62
N PHE A 73 -37.47 -5.04 9.38
CA PHE A 73 -36.12 -5.32 8.89
C PHE A 73 -36.03 -6.68 8.16
N GLU A 74 -36.87 -7.63 8.56
CA GLU A 74 -37.01 -8.96 7.98
C GLU A 74 -37.56 -8.94 6.54
N LYS A 75 -38.53 -8.07 6.22
CA LYS A 75 -39.03 -7.91 4.85
C LYS A 75 -37.96 -7.36 3.90
N PHE A 76 -37.07 -6.50 4.40
CA PHE A 76 -35.97 -5.94 3.61
C PHE A 76 -34.95 -7.02 3.22
N TYR A 77 -34.63 -7.94 4.15
CA TYR A 77 -33.75 -9.08 3.86
C TYR A 77 -34.37 -10.07 2.86
N GLN A 78 -35.66 -10.37 3.00
CA GLN A 78 -36.36 -11.28 2.09
C GLN A 78 -36.46 -10.71 0.67
N GLN A 79 -36.64 -9.39 0.53
CA GLN A 79 -36.72 -8.73 -0.78
C GLN A 79 -35.35 -8.76 -1.50
N ARG A 80 -34.26 -8.59 -0.77
CA ARG A 80 -32.90 -8.67 -1.31
C ARG A 80 -32.51 -10.09 -1.76
N GLN A 81 -33.00 -11.11 -1.07
CA GLN A 81 -32.81 -12.51 -1.49
C GLN A 81 -33.60 -12.85 -2.77
N LYS A 82 -34.79 -12.28 -2.95
CA LYS A 82 -35.58 -12.48 -4.18
C LYS A 82 -34.94 -11.85 -5.41
N GLU A 83 -34.36 -10.66 -5.30
CA GLU A 83 -33.68 -10.00 -6.44
C GLU A 83 -32.41 -10.74 -6.89
N ASN A 84 -31.73 -11.44 -5.98
CA ASN A 84 -30.56 -12.26 -6.31
C ASN A 84 -30.91 -13.65 -6.87
N SER A 85 -32.19 -14.01 -6.97
CA SER A 85 -32.64 -15.33 -7.49
C SER A 85 -33.10 -15.31 -8.95
N MET A 86 -32.90 -14.21 -9.69
CA MET A 86 -33.25 -14.17 -11.11
C MET A 86 -32.29 -15.01 -11.97
N ASP A 87 -32.74 -16.25 -12.23
CA ASP A 87 -32.75 -16.90 -13.55
C ASP A 87 -31.38 -17.12 -14.24
N GLU A 88 -30.49 -17.92 -13.64
CA GLU A 88 -29.52 -18.69 -14.43
C GLU A 88 -30.25 -19.79 -15.21
N LYS A 89 -30.76 -19.45 -16.40
CA LYS A 89 -31.22 -20.47 -17.35
C LYS A 89 -30.01 -21.25 -17.86
N PRO A 90 -30.00 -22.59 -17.75
CA PRO A 90 -28.92 -23.40 -18.27
C PRO A 90 -28.88 -23.29 -19.79
N VAL A 91 -27.85 -22.63 -20.32
CA VAL A 91 -27.58 -22.57 -21.76
C VAL A 91 -27.27 -23.98 -22.25
N GLN A 92 -28.24 -24.61 -22.92
CA GLN A 92 -28.06 -25.87 -23.64
C GLN A 92 -26.98 -25.71 -24.72
N ARG A 93 -25.79 -26.26 -24.47
CA ARG A 93 -24.68 -26.31 -25.42
C ARG A 93 -24.90 -27.44 -26.44
N GLY A 94 -25.68 -27.15 -27.47
CA GLY A 94 -25.61 -27.86 -28.75
C GLY A 94 -24.38 -27.42 -29.54
N ARG A 95 -23.31 -28.21 -29.51
CA ARG A 95 -22.07 -27.97 -30.26
C ARG A 95 -22.29 -28.09 -31.77
N SER A 96 -21.96 -27.04 -32.52
CA SER A 96 -21.62 -27.15 -33.95
C SER A 96 -20.15 -27.51 -34.10
N ARG A 97 -19.84 -28.69 -34.66
CA ARG A 97 -18.47 -29.17 -34.93
C ARG A 97 -17.68 -28.22 -35.86
N LEU A 98 -18.38 -27.41 -36.66
CA LEU A 98 -17.78 -26.43 -37.58
C LEU A 98 -17.10 -25.24 -36.86
N VAL A 99 -17.61 -24.83 -35.69
CA VAL A 99 -17.02 -23.72 -34.92
C VAL A 99 -15.65 -24.12 -34.37
N ARG A 100 -15.48 -25.39 -34.00
CA ARG A 100 -14.21 -25.90 -33.48
C ARG A 100 -13.11 -25.94 -34.56
N THR A 101 -13.46 -26.31 -35.79
CA THR A 101 -12.51 -26.31 -36.92
C THR A 101 -12.14 -24.88 -37.34
N LEU A 102 -13.08 -23.94 -37.34
CA LEU A 102 -12.79 -22.53 -37.64
C LEU A 102 -11.89 -21.88 -36.58
N SER A 103 -12.12 -22.14 -35.29
CA SER A 103 -11.23 -21.63 -34.23
C SER A 103 -9.79 -22.13 -34.35
N ILE A 104 -9.59 -23.39 -34.74
CA ILE A 104 -8.24 -23.95 -34.92
C ILE A 104 -7.55 -23.29 -36.12
N LEU A 105 -8.27 -23.06 -37.22
CA LEU A 105 -7.72 -22.41 -38.42
C LEU A 105 -7.30 -20.96 -38.14
N VAL A 106 -8.13 -20.20 -37.41
CA VAL A 106 -7.81 -18.83 -36.98
C VAL A 106 -6.60 -18.80 -36.04
N ALA A 107 -6.54 -19.70 -35.05
CA ALA A 107 -5.40 -19.77 -34.14
C ALA A 107 -4.09 -20.08 -34.89
N THR A 108 -4.14 -20.96 -35.90
CA THR A 108 -2.97 -21.32 -36.71
C THR A 108 -2.49 -20.14 -37.56
N LEU A 109 -3.42 -19.37 -38.15
CA LEU A 109 -3.09 -18.16 -38.92
C LEU A 109 -2.45 -17.07 -38.05
N VAL A 110 -2.94 -16.88 -36.82
CA VAL A 110 -2.37 -15.91 -35.88
C VAL A 110 -0.93 -16.28 -35.50
N VAL A 111 -0.67 -17.57 -35.23
CA VAL A 111 0.69 -18.05 -34.91
C VAL A 111 1.64 -17.85 -36.10
N ILE A 112 1.20 -18.15 -37.33
CA ILE A 112 2.00 -17.92 -38.54
C ILE A 112 2.30 -16.42 -38.72
N ALA A 113 1.31 -15.54 -38.51
CA ALA A 113 1.50 -14.09 -38.60
C ALA A 113 2.51 -13.58 -37.57
N VAL A 114 2.44 -14.05 -36.32
CA VAL A 114 3.38 -13.66 -35.25
C VAL A 114 4.81 -14.13 -35.55
N ILE A 115 4.98 -15.39 -36.00
CA ILE A 115 6.30 -15.93 -36.36
C ILE A 115 6.89 -15.17 -37.56
N SER A 116 6.08 -14.88 -38.57
CA SER A 116 6.50 -14.11 -39.76
C SER A 116 6.92 -12.68 -39.41
N SER A 117 6.19 -12.04 -38.48
CA SER A 117 6.49 -10.69 -37.99
C SER A 117 7.80 -10.66 -37.21
N ALA A 118 8.06 -11.68 -36.39
CA ALA A 118 9.31 -11.79 -35.64
C ALA A 118 10.51 -11.99 -36.58
N ALA A 119 10.40 -12.84 -37.59
CA ALA A 119 11.48 -13.09 -38.56
C ALA A 119 11.91 -11.82 -39.32
N LEU A 120 10.95 -10.94 -39.65
CA LEU A 120 11.22 -9.64 -40.30
C LEU A 120 12.00 -8.68 -39.41
N LEU A 121 11.75 -8.67 -38.10
CA LEU A 121 12.47 -7.82 -37.15
C LEU A 121 13.91 -8.31 -36.91
N PHE A 122 14.17 -9.61 -37.01
CA PHE A 122 15.52 -10.15 -36.88
C PHE A 122 16.34 -10.06 -38.16
N ASN A 123 15.72 -10.11 -39.34
CA ASN A 123 16.44 -10.03 -40.62
C ASN A 123 16.87 -8.61 -41.02
N THR A 124 16.39 -7.58 -40.32
CA THR A 124 16.75 -6.17 -40.59
C THR A 124 17.91 -5.65 -39.73
N ARG A 125 18.50 -6.48 -38.85
CA ARG A 125 19.60 -6.09 -37.95
C ARG A 125 21.03 -6.42 -38.43
N SER A 126 21.21 -7.03 -39.59
CA SER A 126 22.52 -7.52 -40.07
C SER A 126 23.36 -6.53 -40.89
N HIS A 127 22.93 -5.27 -41.07
CA HIS A 127 23.69 -4.27 -41.85
C HIS A 127 23.90 -2.93 -41.13
N LEU A 128 24.28 -2.95 -39.85
CA LEU A 128 24.85 -1.75 -39.21
C LEU A 128 26.38 -1.78 -39.30
N VAL A 129 26.86 -1.13 -40.36
CA VAL A 129 28.25 -0.72 -40.59
C VAL A 129 28.71 0.12 -39.39
N VAL A 130 29.81 -0.28 -38.77
CA VAL A 130 30.53 0.47 -37.74
C VAL A 130 31.14 1.72 -38.37
N GLY A 131 30.39 2.83 -38.34
CA GLY A 131 30.88 4.16 -38.68
C GLY A 131 31.44 4.85 -37.45
N ILE A 132 32.72 5.20 -37.48
CA ILE A 132 33.41 6.02 -36.48
C ILE A 132 32.74 7.41 -36.45
N PRO A 133 32.25 7.90 -35.30
CA PRO A 133 31.57 9.20 -35.25
C PRO A 133 32.61 10.33 -35.37
N THR A 134 32.57 11.03 -36.50
CA THR A 134 33.22 12.33 -36.68
C THR A 134 32.42 13.39 -35.91
N ALA A 135 33.12 14.23 -35.13
CA ALA A 135 32.53 15.30 -34.33
C ALA A 135 31.81 16.33 -35.23
N GLY A 136 30.50 16.20 -35.34
CA GLY A 136 29.62 17.17 -36.01
C GLY A 136 29.15 18.24 -35.03
N THR A 137 29.47 19.49 -35.35
CA THR A 137 29.05 20.70 -34.66
C THR A 137 27.52 20.78 -34.63
N MET A 138 26.91 20.67 -33.45
CA MET A 138 25.45 20.83 -33.30
C MET A 138 25.06 22.30 -33.42
N THR A 139 24.21 22.61 -34.39
CA THR A 139 23.50 23.88 -34.50
C THR A 139 22.32 23.85 -33.52
N PRO A 140 22.21 24.78 -32.55
CA PRO A 140 21.11 24.77 -31.59
C PRO A 140 19.79 25.10 -32.29
N THR A 141 18.87 24.14 -32.28
CA THR A 141 17.47 24.37 -32.66
C THR A 141 16.76 25.00 -31.45
N ALA A 142 16.27 26.22 -31.61
CA ALA A 142 15.54 26.93 -30.56
C ALA A 142 14.22 26.21 -30.23
N THR A 143 14.20 25.52 -29.10
CA THR A 143 12.98 25.00 -28.50
C THR A 143 12.13 26.17 -28.00
N VAL A 144 10.95 26.36 -28.60
CA VAL A 144 9.94 27.31 -28.14
C VAL A 144 9.51 26.91 -26.73
N ARG A 145 9.91 27.70 -25.74
CA ARG A 145 9.47 27.59 -24.35
C ARG A 145 8.07 28.20 -24.24
N PRO A 146 7.02 27.46 -23.84
CA PRO A 146 5.77 28.10 -23.47
C PRO A 146 6.02 28.92 -22.20
N ASP A 147 6.05 30.24 -22.35
CA ASP A 147 6.07 31.21 -21.25
C ASP A 147 4.69 31.24 -20.58
N THR A 148 4.42 30.24 -19.75
CA THR A 148 3.47 30.39 -18.64
C THR A 148 4.29 30.66 -17.39
N LYS A 149 4.61 31.93 -17.15
CA LYS A 149 5.18 32.40 -15.88
C LYS A 149 4.18 32.03 -14.76
N PRO A 150 4.49 31.06 -13.87
CA PRO A 150 3.61 30.78 -12.75
C PRO A 150 3.58 32.01 -11.85
N SER A 151 2.38 32.57 -11.65
CA SER A 151 2.18 33.60 -10.63
C SER A 151 2.47 32.95 -9.27
N PRO A 152 3.36 33.50 -8.43
CA PRO A 152 3.58 32.97 -7.11
C PRO A 152 2.31 33.21 -6.28
N THR A 153 1.49 32.18 -6.17
CA THR A 153 0.42 32.13 -5.15
C THR A 153 1.12 32.15 -3.80
N PRO A 154 0.71 33.01 -2.85
CA PRO A 154 1.33 33.07 -1.53
C PRO A 154 1.34 31.67 -0.90
N THR A 155 2.49 31.29 -0.33
CA THR A 155 2.67 30.07 0.44
C THR A 155 1.72 30.11 1.65
N ALA A 156 0.50 29.62 1.46
CA ALA A 156 -0.41 29.39 2.57
C ALA A 156 0.28 28.40 3.51
N ALA A 157 0.21 28.66 4.81
CA ALA A 157 0.60 27.68 5.81
C ALA A 157 -0.11 26.36 5.52
N ILE A 158 0.57 25.24 5.74
CA ILE A 158 -0.03 23.92 5.61
C ILE A 158 -1.22 23.90 6.55
N ASP A 159 -2.44 23.83 6.01
CA ASP A 159 -3.62 23.64 6.83
C ASP A 159 -3.45 22.29 7.54
N GLU A 160 -3.33 22.32 8.86
CA GLU A 160 -3.09 21.14 9.69
C GLU A 160 -4.18 20.07 9.48
N ALA A 161 -5.39 20.49 9.08
CA ALA A 161 -6.46 19.60 8.67
C ALA A 161 -6.10 18.74 7.43
N ALA A 162 -5.21 19.22 6.55
CA ALA A 162 -4.79 18.52 5.34
C ALA A 162 -3.93 17.27 5.61
N CYS A 163 -3.26 17.18 6.77
CA CYS A 163 -2.46 16.02 7.16
C CYS A 163 -3.30 14.82 7.64
N SER A 164 -4.59 15.02 7.96
CA SER A 164 -5.41 14.02 8.67
C SER A 164 -6.04 12.94 7.78
N SER A 165 -5.88 13.02 6.46
CA SER A 165 -6.62 12.20 5.49
C SER A 165 -5.85 11.01 4.91
N SER A 166 -4.60 10.83 5.30
CA SER A 166 -3.75 9.78 4.73
C SER A 166 -3.80 8.49 5.52
N ALA A 167 -3.98 7.38 4.81
CA ALA A 167 -3.86 6.03 5.37
C ALA A 167 -2.40 5.55 5.47
N ASP A 168 -1.43 6.30 4.94
CA ASP A 168 0.01 6.00 5.05
C ASP A 168 0.60 6.77 6.25
N PRO A 169 0.96 6.09 7.36
CA PRO A 169 1.45 6.79 8.54
C PRO A 169 2.82 7.47 8.33
N GLY A 170 3.57 7.09 7.30
CA GLY A 170 4.80 7.78 6.93
C GLY A 170 4.54 9.11 6.26
N GLU A 171 3.56 9.20 5.34
CA GLU A 171 3.11 10.50 4.83
C GLU A 171 2.53 11.36 5.97
N GLN A 172 1.74 10.77 6.87
CA GLN A 172 1.18 11.51 8.00
C GLN A 172 2.28 12.10 8.90
N TYR A 173 3.30 11.30 9.21
CA TYR A 173 4.48 11.75 9.96
C TYR A 173 5.18 12.91 9.24
N LEU A 174 5.51 12.75 7.96
CA LEU A 174 6.17 13.79 7.16
C LEU A 174 5.35 15.08 7.09
N CYS A 175 4.04 14.98 6.93
CA CYS A 175 3.14 16.14 6.90
C CYS A 175 3.13 16.87 8.23
N SER A 176 2.93 16.14 9.35
CA SER A 176 2.92 16.72 10.70
C SER A 176 4.27 17.33 11.10
N ALA A 177 5.37 16.77 10.59
CA ALA A 177 6.72 17.29 10.79
C ALA A 177 7.09 18.44 9.83
N GLY A 178 6.22 18.80 8.88
CA GLY A 178 6.48 19.85 7.89
C GLY A 178 7.65 19.54 6.96
N GLN A 179 7.96 18.27 6.75
CA GLN A 179 9.11 17.84 5.92
C GLN A 179 8.79 17.81 4.42
N GLU A 180 7.51 17.87 4.05
CA GLU A 180 7.11 17.87 2.65
C GLU A 180 7.21 19.25 2.00
N LYS A 181 7.52 19.27 0.70
CA LYS A 181 7.48 20.48 -0.10
C LYS A 181 6.06 20.75 -0.59
N GLN A 182 5.56 21.95 -0.30
CA GLN A 182 4.35 22.48 -0.93
C GLN A 182 4.62 22.75 -2.42
N LEU A 183 3.79 22.17 -3.29
CA LEU A 183 3.90 22.27 -4.74
C LEU A 183 2.73 23.07 -5.33
N ASN A 184 1.49 22.69 -4.99
CA ASN A 184 0.25 23.30 -5.50
C ASN A 184 0.20 23.48 -7.03
N ILE A 185 0.79 22.53 -7.77
CA ILE A 185 0.86 22.55 -9.23
C ILE A 185 -0.44 21.96 -9.78
N SER A 186 -1.21 22.76 -10.53
CA SER A 186 -2.50 22.36 -11.08
C SER A 186 -2.47 22.25 -12.60
N THR A 187 -3.18 21.27 -13.13
CA THR A 187 -3.44 21.11 -14.57
C THR A 187 -4.90 20.73 -14.81
N MET A 188 -5.40 21.04 -16.00
CA MET A 188 -6.74 20.63 -16.44
C MET A 188 -6.63 19.38 -17.30
N VAL A 189 -7.40 18.36 -16.94
CA VAL A 189 -7.44 17.07 -17.62
C VAL A 189 -8.88 16.83 -18.04
N GLY A 190 -9.23 17.27 -19.25
CA GLY A 190 -10.63 17.46 -19.63
C GLY A 190 -11.27 18.57 -18.78
N LYS A 191 -12.34 18.25 -18.05
CA LYS A 191 -13.04 19.19 -17.17
C LYS A 191 -12.61 19.09 -15.70
N THR A 192 -11.75 18.13 -15.38
CA THR A 192 -11.30 17.90 -14.01
C THR A 192 -10.01 18.66 -13.76
N ARG A 193 -9.97 19.41 -12.67
CA ARG A 193 -8.73 20.00 -12.15
C ARG A 193 -7.99 18.92 -11.36
N PHE A 194 -6.76 18.66 -11.74
CA PHE A 194 -5.83 17.80 -11.00
C PHE A 194 -4.73 18.68 -10.41
N THR A 195 -4.45 18.51 -9.12
CA THR A 195 -3.48 19.30 -8.38
C THR A 195 -2.54 18.37 -7.64
N ILE A 196 -1.22 18.53 -7.86
CA ILE A 196 -0.19 17.96 -6.99
C ILE A 196 0.05 18.98 -5.88
N GLN A 197 -0.42 18.67 -4.68
CA GLN A 197 -0.41 19.59 -3.54
C GLN A 197 0.94 19.60 -2.85
N ARG A 198 1.46 18.41 -2.51
CA ARG A 198 2.66 18.22 -1.69
C ARG A 198 3.51 17.11 -2.28
N GLY A 199 4.79 17.12 -1.97
CA GLY A 199 5.66 16.01 -2.30
C GLY A 199 6.89 15.94 -1.41
N TYR A 200 7.40 14.72 -1.27
CA TYR A 200 8.60 14.39 -0.50
C TYR A 200 9.38 13.32 -1.23
N ALA A 201 10.71 13.32 -1.11
CA ALA A 201 11.54 12.29 -1.71
C ALA A 201 12.75 11.97 -0.83
N ASP A 202 12.94 10.68 -0.55
CA ASP A 202 14.12 10.16 0.13
C ASP A 202 14.70 8.95 -0.61
N SER A 203 15.74 8.35 -0.02
CA SER A 203 16.42 7.17 -0.57
C SER A 203 15.55 5.91 -0.77
N GLN A 204 14.33 5.87 -0.24
CA GLN A 204 13.42 4.74 -0.36
C GLN A 204 12.19 5.02 -1.22
N ARG A 205 11.61 6.21 -1.13
CA ARG A 205 10.42 6.55 -1.91
C ARG A 205 10.31 8.02 -2.28
N VAL A 206 9.57 8.25 -3.36
CA VAL A 206 8.99 9.54 -3.74
C VAL A 206 7.50 9.50 -3.43
N LEU A 207 7.05 10.43 -2.59
CA LEU A 207 5.65 10.62 -2.23
C LEU A 207 5.10 11.86 -2.92
N LEU A 208 3.90 11.74 -3.48
CA LEU A 208 3.17 12.86 -4.08
C LEU A 208 1.72 12.83 -3.62
N THR A 209 1.31 13.87 -2.90
CA THR A 209 -0.07 14.06 -2.50
C THR A 209 -0.82 14.86 -3.56
N THR A 210 -1.96 14.34 -3.97
CA THR A 210 -2.74 14.84 -5.10
C THR A 210 -4.19 15.01 -4.73
N VAL A 211 -4.82 16.00 -5.35
CA VAL A 211 -6.25 16.27 -5.22
C VAL A 211 -6.82 16.48 -6.61
N SER A 212 -7.99 15.89 -6.87
CA SER A 212 -8.75 16.20 -8.08
C SER A 212 -10.21 16.48 -7.76
N THR A 213 -10.83 17.38 -8.53
CA THR A 213 -12.26 17.66 -8.36
C THR A 213 -13.09 16.47 -8.85
N ILE A 214 -14.04 15.97 -8.05
CA ILE A 214 -14.94 14.92 -8.53
C ILE A 214 -15.92 15.53 -9.52
N ASN A 215 -15.89 15.06 -10.76
CA ASN A 215 -16.91 15.39 -11.76
C ASN A 215 -17.88 14.21 -11.88
N ASP A 216 -19.01 14.30 -11.19
CA ASP A 216 -20.04 13.25 -11.09
C ASP A 216 -20.53 12.73 -12.46
N LYS A 217 -20.41 13.56 -13.49
CA LYS A 217 -20.82 13.19 -14.86
C LYS A 217 -19.82 12.26 -15.53
N GLU A 218 -18.53 12.41 -15.24
CA GLU A 218 -17.46 11.68 -15.94
C GLU A 218 -17.11 10.36 -15.24
N ASN A 219 -17.37 10.18 -13.93
CA ASN A 219 -17.01 8.96 -13.18
C ASN A 219 -15.56 8.50 -13.47
N MET A 220 -14.65 9.46 -13.53
CA MET A 220 -13.25 9.24 -13.87
C MET A 220 -12.36 9.68 -12.70
N ILE A 221 -11.35 8.87 -12.41
CA ILE A 221 -10.29 9.19 -11.47
C ILE A 221 -9.06 9.57 -12.27
N ILE A 222 -8.40 10.66 -11.88
CA ILE A 222 -7.08 11.01 -12.41
C ILE A 222 -6.06 10.64 -11.35
N GLY A 223 -5.05 9.88 -11.76
CA GLY A 223 -3.93 9.52 -10.93
C GLY A 223 -2.62 9.59 -11.69
N ILE A 224 -1.52 9.45 -10.97
CA ILE A 224 -0.19 9.36 -11.56
C ILE A 224 0.07 7.89 -11.89
N ASP A 225 0.30 7.59 -13.15
CA ASP A 225 0.58 6.22 -13.59
C ASP A 225 2.05 5.86 -13.56
N ARG A 226 2.90 6.87 -13.79
CA ARG A 226 4.34 6.70 -13.91
C ARG A 226 5.05 8.00 -13.52
N LEU A 227 6.16 7.87 -12.78
CA LEU A 227 7.12 8.95 -12.62
C LEU A 227 8.37 8.66 -13.44
N THR A 228 8.82 9.67 -14.17
CA THR A 228 10.12 9.68 -14.83
C THR A 228 10.97 10.79 -14.22
N ILE A 229 12.21 10.50 -13.83
CA ILE A 229 13.15 11.50 -13.31
C ILE A 229 14.21 11.88 -14.36
N GLN A 230 15.13 12.78 -13.99
CA GLN A 230 16.29 13.13 -14.82
C GLN A 230 17.01 11.90 -15.36
N GLY A 231 17.44 11.97 -16.62
CA GLY A 231 18.08 10.84 -17.32
C GLY A 231 17.09 9.77 -17.81
N GLY A 232 15.78 10.02 -17.76
CA GLY A 232 14.76 9.10 -18.28
C GLY A 232 14.51 7.87 -17.39
N ILE A 233 14.97 7.92 -16.13
CA ILE A 233 14.79 6.82 -15.18
C ILE A 233 13.32 6.77 -14.76
N VAL A 234 12.68 5.63 -14.96
CA VAL A 234 11.29 5.39 -14.54
C VAL A 234 11.28 4.82 -13.12
N LEU A 235 10.53 5.48 -12.22
CA LEU A 235 10.27 5.00 -10.87
C LEU A 235 8.98 4.18 -10.86
N PHE A 236 9.04 2.99 -10.25
CA PHE A 236 7.89 2.10 -10.14
C PHE A 236 7.05 2.48 -8.94
N GLY A 237 5.73 2.53 -9.11
CA GLY A 237 4.82 2.90 -8.06
C GLY A 237 3.41 3.08 -8.59
N GLY A 238 2.59 3.76 -7.81
CA GLY A 238 1.23 4.10 -8.20
C GLY A 238 0.58 5.07 -7.25
N THR A 239 -0.60 5.55 -7.65
CA THR A 239 -1.45 6.38 -6.81
C THR A 239 -2.61 5.53 -6.27
N GLY A 240 -2.73 5.48 -4.95
CA GLY A 240 -3.94 5.03 -4.25
C GLY A 240 -4.71 6.25 -3.72
N GLY A 241 -5.98 6.09 -3.41
CA GLY A 241 -6.77 7.23 -2.93
C GLY A 241 -8.24 6.90 -2.68
N GLY A 242 -8.97 7.92 -2.25
CA GLY A 242 -10.40 7.82 -1.98
C GLY A 242 -11.10 9.16 -2.11
N PRO A 243 -12.44 9.16 -2.21
CA PRO A 243 -13.22 10.38 -2.24
C PRO A 243 -13.27 11.01 -0.83
N ASP A 244 -12.98 12.30 -0.75
CA ASP A 244 -13.37 13.14 0.37
C ASP A 244 -14.78 13.70 0.12
N LEU A 245 -15.74 13.12 0.81
CA LEU A 245 -17.15 13.47 0.72
C LEU A 245 -17.47 14.88 1.24
N ARG A 246 -16.56 15.49 2.03
CA ARG A 246 -16.77 16.85 2.57
C ARG A 246 -16.45 17.92 1.53
N THR A 247 -15.37 17.73 0.78
CA THR A 247 -14.86 18.70 -0.19
C THR A 247 -15.28 18.42 -1.62
N ASN A 248 -15.93 17.26 -1.86
CA ASN A 248 -16.25 16.74 -3.19
C ASN A 248 -14.99 16.61 -4.07
N GLN A 249 -13.91 16.15 -3.45
CA GLN A 249 -12.61 15.96 -4.08
C GLN A 249 -12.17 14.50 -3.95
N TRP A 250 -11.38 14.04 -4.89
CA TRP A 250 -10.64 12.79 -4.77
C TRP A 250 -9.25 13.09 -4.26
N TYR A 251 -8.90 12.56 -3.09
CA TYR A 251 -7.56 12.61 -2.54
C TYR A 251 -6.78 11.39 -2.99
N GLY A 252 -5.56 11.59 -3.47
CA GLY A 252 -4.68 10.52 -3.91
C GLY A 252 -3.28 10.67 -3.31
N LEU A 253 -2.71 9.57 -2.86
CA LEU A 253 -1.31 9.45 -2.46
C LEU A 253 -0.58 8.60 -3.49
N GLY A 254 0.37 9.22 -4.21
CA GLY A 254 1.35 8.54 -5.03
C GLY A 254 2.55 8.12 -4.21
N SER A 255 2.96 6.85 -4.33
CA SER A 255 4.19 6.33 -3.71
C SER A 255 4.99 5.56 -4.76
N PHE A 256 6.24 5.97 -4.95
CA PHE A 256 7.13 5.46 -6.00
C PHE A 256 8.47 5.07 -5.42
N ASP A 257 9.01 3.90 -5.81
CA ASP A 257 10.29 3.39 -5.32
C ASP A 257 11.47 4.24 -5.82
N ALA A 258 12.27 4.73 -4.86
CA ALA A 258 13.45 5.55 -5.09
C ALA A 258 14.74 4.74 -5.28
N SER A 259 14.69 3.41 -5.25
CA SER A 259 15.87 2.53 -5.34
C SER A 259 16.77 2.79 -6.56
N LYS A 260 16.20 3.36 -7.64
CA LYS A 260 16.92 3.69 -8.89
C LYS A 260 17.47 5.12 -8.95
N ILE A 261 17.27 5.94 -7.91
CA ILE A 261 17.78 7.31 -7.90
C ILE A 261 19.32 7.29 -7.75
N PRO A 262 20.08 7.95 -8.63
CA PRO A 262 21.54 7.97 -8.55
C PRO A 262 22.04 8.54 -7.21
N ALA A 263 23.13 7.97 -6.70
CA ALA A 263 23.81 8.49 -5.52
C ALA A 263 24.28 9.94 -5.74
N GLY A 264 24.24 10.76 -4.69
CA GLY A 264 24.63 12.18 -4.75
C GLY A 264 23.57 13.11 -5.35
N THR A 265 22.41 12.59 -5.75
CA THR A 265 21.25 13.42 -6.12
C THR A 265 20.83 14.28 -4.93
N LYS A 266 20.63 15.59 -5.15
CA LYS A 266 20.11 16.53 -4.15
C LYS A 266 18.71 17.05 -4.48
N GLU A 267 18.34 16.96 -5.74
CA GLU A 267 17.08 17.46 -6.26
C GLU A 267 16.63 16.55 -7.41
N LEU A 268 15.34 16.24 -7.44
CA LEU A 268 14.70 15.44 -8.49
C LEU A 268 13.94 16.37 -9.44
N GLN A 269 14.25 16.23 -10.73
CA GLN A 269 13.45 16.78 -11.81
C GLN A 269 12.49 15.68 -12.28
N ILE A 270 11.21 15.82 -11.91
CA ILE A 270 10.20 14.78 -12.07
C ILE A 270 9.24 15.17 -13.20
N THR A 271 8.98 14.22 -14.10
CA THR A 271 7.85 14.22 -15.02
C THR A 271 6.83 13.20 -14.52
N ALA A 272 5.73 13.70 -13.97
CA ALA A 272 4.59 12.88 -13.60
C ALA A 272 3.70 12.65 -14.81
N HIS A 273 3.57 11.40 -15.23
CA HIS A 273 2.62 11.00 -16.25
C HIS A 273 1.26 10.76 -15.59
N LEU A 274 0.22 11.31 -16.19
CA LEU A 274 -1.13 11.25 -15.68
C LEU A 274 -1.93 10.24 -16.48
N SER A 275 -2.81 9.52 -15.79
CA SER A 275 -3.80 8.68 -16.44
C SER A 275 -5.20 8.97 -15.93
N LYS A 276 -6.17 8.88 -16.83
CA LYS A 276 -7.60 8.81 -16.51
C LYS A 276 -8.02 7.35 -16.44
N THR A 277 -8.72 6.99 -15.37
CA THR A 277 -9.29 5.66 -15.20
C THR A 277 -10.80 5.79 -15.00
N ALA A 278 -11.57 5.16 -15.87
CA ALA A 278 -13.02 5.06 -15.70
C ALA A 278 -13.34 4.14 -14.51
N VAL A 279 -14.21 4.60 -13.59
CA VAL A 279 -14.63 3.81 -12.41
C VAL A 279 -15.61 2.71 -12.81
N LYS A 280 -16.28 2.83 -13.96
CA LYS A 280 -17.25 1.86 -14.46
C LYS A 280 -16.60 0.89 -15.46
N PRO A 281 -16.95 -0.41 -15.43
CA PRO A 281 -16.51 -1.36 -16.44
C PRO A 281 -16.98 -0.97 -17.86
N PRO A 282 -16.15 -1.18 -18.90
CA PRO A 282 -14.77 -1.65 -18.82
C PRO A 282 -13.83 -0.58 -18.23
N VAL A 283 -12.90 -1.00 -17.36
CA VAL A 283 -11.87 -0.10 -16.83
C VAL A 283 -10.92 0.24 -17.97
N VAL A 284 -11.14 1.41 -18.59
CA VAL A 284 -10.25 1.96 -19.61
C VAL A 284 -9.32 2.96 -18.94
N ARG A 285 -8.02 2.79 -19.20
CA ARG A 285 -6.97 3.72 -18.78
C ARG A 285 -6.50 4.52 -19.99
N GLU A 286 -6.61 5.83 -19.91
CA GLU A 286 -6.21 6.76 -20.98
C GLU A 286 -5.10 7.70 -20.50
N ASP A 287 -4.19 8.06 -21.41
CA ASP A 287 -3.18 9.09 -21.14
C ASP A 287 -3.85 10.44 -20.92
N ALA A 288 -3.43 11.12 -19.85
CA ALA A 288 -3.93 12.44 -19.45
C ALA A 288 -2.84 13.53 -19.52
N GLY A 289 -1.70 13.23 -20.12
CA GLY A 289 -0.59 14.14 -20.29
C GLY A 289 0.40 14.08 -19.13
N THR A 290 1.18 15.14 -18.98
CA THR A 290 2.30 15.18 -18.04
C THR A 290 2.35 16.46 -17.23
N VAL A 291 2.84 16.37 -15.99
CA VAL A 291 3.16 17.51 -15.13
C VAL A 291 4.63 17.45 -14.76
N GLN A 292 5.35 18.55 -14.91
CA GLN A 292 6.74 18.67 -14.48
C GLN A 292 6.82 19.34 -13.12
N LEU A 293 7.68 18.83 -12.25
CA LEU A 293 7.88 19.36 -10.91
C LEU A 293 9.29 19.06 -10.41
N THR A 294 9.69 19.78 -9.36
CA THR A 294 11.02 19.65 -8.76
C THR A 294 10.91 19.42 -7.26
N LEU A 295 11.55 18.36 -6.76
CA LEU A 295 11.56 18.00 -5.33
C LEU A 295 12.99 17.96 -4.77
N PRO A 296 13.23 18.54 -3.58
CA PRO A 296 14.41 18.21 -2.79
C PRO A 296 14.48 16.70 -2.56
N PHE A 297 15.68 16.15 -2.63
CA PHE A 297 15.95 14.75 -2.33
C PHE A 297 16.71 14.67 -1.02
N HIS A 298 16.20 13.86 -0.09
CA HIS A 298 16.79 13.60 1.22
C HIS A 298 17.54 12.25 1.15
N PRO A 299 18.84 12.24 0.81
CA PRO A 299 19.59 10.99 0.68
C PRO A 299 19.84 10.32 2.04
N GLU A 300 19.65 11.05 3.14
CA GLU A 300 19.94 10.61 4.49
C GLU A 300 19.14 9.35 4.81
N LYS A 301 19.86 8.33 5.29
CA LYS A 301 19.28 7.06 5.70
C LYS A 301 20.14 6.42 6.77
N ARG A 302 19.52 5.58 7.57
CA ARG A 302 20.23 4.64 8.43
C ARG A 302 20.24 3.29 7.72
N VAL A 303 21.40 2.69 7.59
CA VAL A 303 21.54 1.35 7.01
C VAL A 303 22.21 0.44 8.02
N ALA A 304 21.46 -0.53 8.53
CA ALA A 304 22.02 -1.63 9.31
C ALA A 304 22.33 -2.77 8.34
N THR A 305 23.61 -3.04 8.08
CA THR A 305 24.05 -4.19 7.27
C THR A 305 24.34 -5.36 8.21
N LEU A 306 23.56 -6.44 8.11
CA LEU A 306 23.45 -7.44 9.18
C LEU A 306 23.99 -8.80 8.76
N ASN A 307 23.55 -9.31 7.61
CA ASN A 307 23.89 -10.65 7.11
C ASN A 307 23.70 -11.77 8.14
N GLN A 308 22.72 -11.63 9.05
CA GLN A 308 22.47 -12.60 10.11
C GLN A 308 21.63 -13.76 9.58
N THR A 309 22.05 -15.00 9.78
CA THR A 309 21.34 -16.19 9.27
C THR A 309 20.91 -17.10 10.41
N ILE A 310 19.64 -17.52 10.38
CA ILE A 310 19.06 -18.50 11.31
C ILE A 310 18.53 -19.68 10.50
N ASN A 311 18.79 -20.92 10.95
CA ASN A 311 18.31 -22.13 10.30
C ASN A 311 16.97 -22.58 10.90
N VAL A 312 15.97 -22.76 10.05
CA VAL A 312 14.58 -23.05 10.42
C VAL A 312 14.13 -24.28 9.67
N GLY A 313 13.95 -25.40 10.36
CA GLY A 313 13.61 -26.67 9.69
C GLY A 313 14.61 -27.06 8.59
N GLY A 314 15.90 -26.73 8.77
CA GLY A 314 16.97 -26.97 7.79
C GLY A 314 17.06 -25.94 6.65
N THR A 315 16.23 -24.88 6.66
CA THR A 315 16.32 -23.79 5.68
C THR A 315 16.96 -22.54 6.28
N PRO A 316 17.96 -21.94 5.62
CA PRO A 316 18.53 -20.68 6.06
C PRO A 316 17.57 -19.51 5.78
N VAL A 317 17.35 -18.68 6.80
CA VAL A 317 16.67 -17.39 6.72
C VAL A 317 17.68 -16.32 7.11
N THR A 318 18.00 -15.43 6.17
CA THR A 318 19.02 -14.38 6.35
C THR A 318 18.37 -13.01 6.42
N LEU A 319 18.55 -12.29 7.52
CA LEU A 319 18.31 -10.85 7.58
C LEU A 319 19.53 -10.14 6.97
N ASP A 320 19.35 -9.61 5.77
CA ASP A 320 20.42 -9.03 4.95
C ASP A 320 20.79 -7.63 5.44
N HIS A 321 19.83 -6.72 5.37
CA HIS A 321 19.99 -5.35 5.83
C HIS A 321 18.64 -4.70 6.16
N VAL A 322 18.69 -3.60 6.91
CA VAL A 322 17.55 -2.75 7.24
C VAL A 322 17.88 -1.32 6.86
N ILE A 323 16.95 -0.66 6.16
CA ILE A 323 17.08 0.74 5.78
C ILE A 323 15.96 1.53 6.44
N VAL A 324 16.31 2.57 7.17
CA VAL A 324 15.36 3.46 7.86
C VAL A 324 15.51 4.87 7.29
N THR A 325 14.38 5.44 6.90
CA THR A 325 14.24 6.83 6.44
C THR A 325 13.11 7.50 7.22
N PRO A 326 12.96 8.84 7.15
CA PRO A 326 11.82 9.53 7.76
C PRO A 326 10.47 9.07 7.19
N SER A 327 10.43 8.60 5.94
CA SER A 327 9.18 8.19 5.32
C SER A 327 8.89 6.69 5.48
N LEU A 328 9.90 5.83 5.51
CA LEU A 328 9.71 4.39 5.43
C LEU A 328 10.85 3.62 6.11
N THR A 329 10.53 2.45 6.65
CA THR A 329 11.50 1.44 7.05
C THR A 329 11.37 0.21 6.15
N ARG A 330 12.48 -0.27 5.58
CA ARG A 330 12.54 -1.47 4.75
C ARG A 330 13.44 -2.51 5.39
N VAL A 331 12.92 -3.73 5.54
CA VAL A 331 13.63 -4.88 6.09
C VAL A 331 13.84 -5.89 4.96
N TYR A 332 15.09 -6.27 4.70
CA TYR A 332 15.45 -7.18 3.61
C TYR A 332 15.81 -8.56 4.16
N ILE A 333 15.02 -9.57 3.81
CA ILE A 333 15.16 -10.96 4.29
C ILE A 333 15.39 -11.87 3.08
N LYS A 334 16.29 -12.85 3.16
CA LYS A 334 16.52 -13.85 2.10
C LYS A 334 16.16 -15.23 2.63
N SER A 335 15.35 -15.99 1.89
CA SER A 335 15.00 -17.37 2.26
C SER A 335 14.56 -18.18 1.03
N THR A 336 14.87 -19.48 1.02
CA THR A 336 14.50 -20.42 -0.05
C THR A 336 13.13 -21.06 0.14
N ILE A 337 12.57 -21.10 1.37
CA ILE A 337 11.22 -21.66 1.62
C ILE A 337 10.14 -20.73 1.08
N ILE A 338 10.27 -19.43 1.34
CA ILE A 338 9.23 -18.46 1.00
C ILE A 338 9.03 -18.42 -0.53
N ALA A 339 10.07 -18.75 -1.31
CA ALA A 339 10.03 -18.83 -2.76
C ALA A 339 9.14 -19.96 -3.30
N ARG A 340 8.99 -21.07 -2.55
CA ARG A 340 8.31 -22.29 -3.04
C ARG A 340 6.81 -22.25 -2.84
N ASN A 341 6.34 -21.68 -1.75
CA ASN A 341 4.93 -21.81 -1.39
C ASN A 341 4.05 -20.70 -1.97
N GLY A 342 4.64 -19.70 -2.64
CA GLY A 342 3.91 -18.53 -3.15
C GLY A 342 3.08 -17.85 -2.05
N LEU A 343 3.49 -18.02 -0.79
CA LEU A 343 2.69 -17.61 0.36
C LEU A 343 2.52 -16.10 0.34
N ALA A 344 1.29 -15.70 0.64
CA ALA A 344 0.97 -14.35 1.07
C ALA A 344 1.90 -13.93 2.23
N GLN A 345 2.01 -12.63 2.45
CA GLN A 345 3.01 -12.03 3.34
C GLN A 345 3.04 -12.77 4.67
N PRO A 346 4.22 -13.00 5.29
CA PRO A 346 4.26 -13.48 6.67
C PRO A 346 3.36 -12.55 7.51
N GLU A 347 2.20 -13.05 7.92
CA GLU A 347 1.17 -12.25 8.60
C GLU A 347 1.67 -11.81 9.99
N ASP A 348 2.72 -12.49 10.47
CA ASP A 348 3.28 -12.36 11.80
C ASP A 348 4.74 -11.89 11.84
N MET A 349 5.15 -11.02 10.93
CA MET A 349 6.39 -10.25 11.11
C MET A 349 6.17 -9.08 12.10
N ARG A 350 6.91 -9.09 13.21
CA ARG A 350 6.88 -8.06 14.25
C ARG A 350 8.24 -7.40 14.35
N LEU A 351 8.29 -6.10 14.13
CA LEU A 351 9.47 -5.30 14.40
C LEU A 351 9.28 -4.54 15.70
N SER A 352 10.25 -4.56 16.61
CA SER A 352 10.23 -3.77 17.83
C SER A 352 11.53 -3.00 18.04
N VAL A 353 11.43 -1.87 18.73
CA VAL A 353 12.54 -0.97 19.03
C VAL A 353 12.49 -0.65 20.52
N ASP A 354 13.56 -0.96 21.23
CA ASP A 354 13.67 -0.74 22.68
C ASP A 354 12.46 -1.29 23.49
N GLY A 355 11.84 -2.36 23.00
CA GLY A 355 10.66 -3.00 23.61
C GLY A 355 9.30 -2.52 23.10
N GLU A 356 9.22 -1.45 22.30
CA GLU A 356 7.98 -0.98 21.67
C GLU A 356 7.70 -1.74 20.37
N ASN A 357 6.48 -2.26 20.18
CA ASN A 357 6.14 -3.16 19.07
C ASN A 357 5.40 -2.44 17.91
N SER A 358 5.82 -2.73 16.68
CA SER A 358 5.18 -2.22 15.45
C SER A 358 3.74 -2.71 15.23
N LYS A 359 3.33 -3.86 15.81
CA LYS A 359 1.95 -4.36 15.70
C LYS A 359 0.93 -3.53 16.47
N ASP A 360 1.35 -2.87 17.55
CA ASP A 360 0.48 -1.98 18.34
C ASP A 360 0.25 -0.64 17.64
N LEU A 361 0.96 -0.39 16.53
CA LEU A 361 1.01 0.89 15.87
C LEU A 361 0.25 0.90 14.51
N ALA A 362 -0.65 -0.07 14.28
CA ALA A 362 -1.62 -0.15 13.17
C ALA A 362 -1.21 -0.96 11.91
N SER A 363 -1.97 -2.05 11.78
CA SER A 363 -2.45 -2.75 10.58
C SER A 363 -3.08 -1.80 9.55
N LEU A 364 -2.30 -0.92 8.93
CA LEU A 364 -2.75 -0.14 7.77
C LEU A 364 -2.00 -0.60 6.54
N GLY A 365 -2.48 -1.69 5.93
CA GLY A 365 -2.53 -1.89 4.47
C GLY A 365 -1.27 -1.60 3.63
N GLY A 366 -0.09 -1.56 4.22
CA GLY A 366 1.17 -1.34 3.53
C GLY A 366 1.55 -2.64 2.83
N GLY A 367 0.90 -2.91 1.69
CA GLY A 367 1.30 -3.97 0.79
C GLY A 367 2.78 -3.80 0.46
N GLY A 368 3.62 -4.59 1.13
CA GLY A 368 4.96 -4.87 0.63
C GLY A 368 4.80 -5.28 -0.82
N THR A 369 5.34 -4.48 -1.74
CA THR A 369 5.40 -4.88 -3.14
C THR A 369 6.43 -5.99 -3.20
N TRP A 370 5.95 -7.20 -3.41
CA TRP A 370 6.79 -8.36 -3.67
C TRP A 370 7.47 -8.17 -5.02
N THR A 371 8.64 -7.57 -5.02
CA THR A 371 9.55 -7.68 -6.15
C THR A 371 10.48 -8.84 -5.87
N PRO A 372 10.36 -9.97 -6.59
CA PRO A 372 11.40 -10.99 -6.57
C PRO A 372 12.69 -10.29 -7.00
N THR A 373 13.63 -10.11 -6.08
CA THR A 373 14.98 -9.60 -6.38
C THR A 373 15.87 -10.73 -6.86
N GLY A 374 15.31 -11.64 -7.65
CA GLY A 374 15.97 -12.85 -8.12
C GLY A 374 15.42 -13.31 -9.46
N ASP A 375 16.35 -13.68 -10.31
CA ASP A 375 16.16 -14.36 -11.58
C ASP A 375 15.39 -15.66 -11.32
N LYS A 376 14.56 -16.10 -12.27
CA LYS A 376 13.64 -17.26 -12.19
C LYS A 376 14.28 -18.62 -11.81
N TYR A 377 15.57 -18.70 -11.49
CA TYR A 377 16.33 -19.95 -11.41
C TYR A 377 17.40 -19.96 -10.30
N GLY A 378 16.97 -20.08 -9.03
CA GLY A 378 17.81 -20.65 -7.96
C GLY A 378 18.56 -19.68 -7.03
N THR A 379 18.48 -18.37 -7.24
CA THR A 379 19.01 -17.37 -6.30
C THR A 379 18.04 -17.24 -5.12
N PRO A 380 18.51 -17.12 -3.85
CA PRO A 380 17.64 -16.80 -2.73
C PRO A 380 16.78 -15.58 -3.07
N ILE A 381 15.46 -15.75 -3.08
CA ILE A 381 14.56 -14.62 -3.32
C ILE A 381 14.71 -13.69 -2.11
N GLY A 382 15.10 -12.45 -2.38
CA GLY A 382 15.09 -11.37 -1.40
C GLY A 382 13.67 -10.85 -1.24
N TRP A 383 13.26 -10.76 0.02
CA TRP A 383 11.98 -10.28 0.51
C TRP A 383 12.17 -8.91 1.12
N VAL A 384 11.27 -7.98 0.83
CA VAL A 384 11.30 -6.63 1.39
C VAL A 384 9.99 -6.41 2.14
N SER A 385 10.09 -6.25 3.46
CA SER A 385 8.96 -5.82 4.29
C SER A 385 9.01 -4.30 4.46
N ASN A 386 7.89 -3.64 4.20
CA ASN A 386 7.73 -2.19 4.33
C ASN A 386 7.01 -1.91 5.65
N TYR A 387 7.65 -1.17 6.55
CA TYR A 387 7.04 -0.68 7.78
C TYR A 387 6.83 0.83 7.66
N THR A 388 5.56 1.22 7.66
CA THR A 388 5.12 2.61 7.58
C THR A 388 4.76 3.15 8.97
N ASN A 389 5.40 2.66 10.04
CA ASN A 389 5.10 3.04 11.42
C ASN A 389 6.19 3.92 12.05
N PRO A 390 5.98 4.61 13.20
CA PRO A 390 6.84 5.67 13.75
C PRO A 390 8.18 5.16 14.31
N LEU A 391 8.68 4.04 13.79
CA LEU A 391 10.09 3.69 13.79
C LEU A 391 10.90 4.60 12.84
N PHE A 392 10.23 5.52 12.14
CA PHE A 392 10.87 6.56 11.34
C PHE A 392 11.95 7.27 12.14
N ASP A 393 13.13 7.39 11.53
CA ASP A 393 14.27 8.11 12.10
C ASP A 393 14.81 7.54 13.44
N ARG A 394 14.28 6.41 13.95
CA ARG A 394 14.77 5.79 15.18
C ARG A 394 16.11 5.05 14.94
N GLN A 395 16.93 5.02 15.97
CA GLN A 395 18.17 4.26 16.06
C GLN A 395 18.13 3.37 17.31
N GLY A 396 19.17 2.57 17.55
CA GLY A 396 19.27 1.76 18.77
C GLY A 396 19.05 0.28 18.53
N THR A 397 18.64 -0.46 19.57
CA THR A 397 18.54 -1.92 19.52
C THR A 397 17.15 -2.35 19.09
N TRP A 398 17.11 -3.10 18.00
CA TRP A 398 15.90 -3.51 17.32
C TRP A 398 15.80 -5.03 17.35
N THR A 399 14.57 -5.52 17.40
CA THR A 399 14.25 -6.93 17.35
C THR A 399 13.23 -7.18 16.24
N LEU A 400 13.56 -8.08 15.31
CA LEU A 400 12.63 -8.58 14.30
C LEU A 400 12.23 -10.01 14.66
N GLN A 401 10.94 -10.24 14.87
CA GLN A 401 10.35 -11.56 15.07
C GLN A 401 9.55 -11.98 13.84
N ILE A 402 9.71 -13.23 13.43
CA ILE A 402 8.98 -13.84 12.32
C ILE A 402 8.39 -15.15 12.83
N ALA A 403 7.08 -15.35 12.71
CA ALA A 403 6.49 -16.64 13.06
C ALA A 403 7.12 -17.76 12.23
N ALA A 404 7.57 -18.83 12.89
CA ALA A 404 8.18 -19.95 12.18
C ALA A 404 7.18 -20.68 11.26
N SER A 405 5.88 -20.63 11.58
CA SER A 405 4.79 -21.11 10.72
C SER A 405 4.76 -20.44 9.35
N ASP A 406 5.04 -19.13 9.28
CA ASP A 406 5.09 -18.38 8.02
C ASP A 406 6.26 -18.84 7.12
N LEU A 407 7.22 -19.53 7.73
CA LEU A 407 8.38 -20.12 7.08
C LEU A 407 8.24 -21.63 6.94
N GLY A 408 7.02 -22.17 6.99
CA GLY A 408 6.73 -23.59 6.78
C GLY A 408 7.30 -24.52 7.86
N SER A 409 7.72 -23.98 9.00
CA SER A 409 8.19 -24.77 10.14
C SER A 409 7.04 -25.06 11.09
N SER A 410 7.04 -26.27 11.68
CA SER A 410 6.10 -26.64 12.74
C SER A 410 6.52 -26.12 14.12
N SER A 411 7.64 -25.40 14.22
CA SER A 411 8.06 -24.79 15.48
C SER A 411 7.05 -23.72 15.92
N PRO A 412 6.59 -23.74 17.18
CA PRO A 412 5.75 -22.66 17.71
C PRO A 412 6.56 -21.39 18.02
N GLU A 413 7.89 -21.49 18.13
CA GLU A 413 8.73 -20.36 18.51
C GLU A 413 9.04 -19.44 17.31
N PRO A 414 8.87 -18.12 17.46
CA PRO A 414 9.23 -17.17 16.41
C PRO A 414 10.75 -17.06 16.27
N ILE A 415 11.20 -16.87 15.03
CA ILE A 415 12.59 -16.56 14.74
C ILE A 415 12.85 -15.13 15.11
N THR A 416 13.90 -14.90 15.90
CA THR A 416 14.22 -13.58 16.44
C THR A 416 15.59 -13.14 15.96
N PHE A 417 15.63 -12.00 15.27
CA PHE A 417 16.85 -11.28 14.93
C PHE A 417 17.01 -10.09 15.87
N ASN A 418 18.18 -9.94 16.47
CA ASN A 418 18.54 -8.78 17.28
C ASN A 418 19.66 -8.01 16.58
N PHE A 419 19.46 -6.72 16.37
CA PHE A 419 20.39 -5.88 15.64
C PHE A 419 20.36 -4.44 16.11
N THR A 420 21.36 -3.66 15.71
CA THR A 420 21.43 -2.23 16.02
C THR A 420 21.28 -1.40 14.75
N VAL A 421 20.38 -0.43 14.78
CA VAL A 421 20.28 0.58 13.72
C VAL A 421 21.20 1.75 14.08
N PRO A 422 22.16 2.11 13.21
CA PRO A 422 23.11 3.19 13.47
C PRO A 422 22.45 4.57 13.35
N PRO A 423 23.14 5.66 13.75
CA PRO A 423 22.74 7.02 13.40
C PRO A 423 22.67 7.25 11.89
N ALA A 424 21.93 8.30 11.47
CA ALA A 424 21.84 8.68 10.06
C ALA A 424 23.22 9.04 9.50
N GLN A 425 23.46 8.67 8.24
CA GLN A 425 24.69 8.98 7.49
C GLN A 425 24.44 9.95 6.36
#